data_AF-A0A0M8MHZ4-F1
#
_entry.id   AF-A0A0M8MHZ4-F1
#
_cell.length_a   1.000
_cell.length_b   1.000
_cell.length_c   1.000
_cell.angle_alpha   90.00
_cell.angle_beta   90.00
_cell.angle_gamma   90.00
#
_symmetry.space_group_name_H-M   'P 1'
#
loop_
_entity.id
_entity.type
_entity.pdbx_description
1 polymer ?
#
loop_
_entity_poly.entity_id
_entity_poly.type
_entity_poly.pdbx_seq_one_letter_code
_entity_poly.pdbx_strand_id
1 'polypeptide(L)'
;MDAAPPDAVVPAPVRAEVDPDVGLVAADVAERVADGRTNAFAADTSRSVANIIRANVFTLFNGIIFACFFVLFVLGRWQDALFGLAAFANSIIG
;
A
#
# COMPACT_ATOMS: atom_id res chain seq x y z
N MET A 1 -23.67 23.95 5.71
CA MET A 1 -22.75 22.78 5.75
C MET A 1 -22.08 22.83 4.38
N ASP A 2 -21.10 23.72 4.28
CA ASP A 2 -20.67 24.31 3.01
C ASP A 2 -19.57 23.46 2.41
N ALA A 3 -19.95 22.60 1.46
CA ALA A 3 -18.99 21.91 0.63
C ALA A 3 -18.31 22.93 -0.28
N ALA A 4 -16.98 23.04 -0.19
CA ALA A 4 -16.19 23.82 -1.14
C ALA A 4 -16.39 23.27 -2.57
N PRO A 5 -16.46 24.14 -3.61
CA PRO A 5 -16.75 23.73 -4.98
C PRO A 5 -15.66 22.80 -5.54
N PRO A 6 -16.02 21.82 -6.40
CA PRO A 6 -15.14 20.74 -6.86
C PRO A 6 -13.97 21.17 -7.76
N ASP A 7 -13.91 22.43 -8.18
CA ASP A 7 -12.94 22.94 -9.17
C ASP A 7 -12.06 24.09 -8.64
N ALA A 8 -11.95 24.26 -7.32
CA ALA A 8 -11.04 25.24 -6.75
C ALA A 8 -9.59 24.83 -7.06
N VAL A 9 -9.02 25.38 -8.14
CA VAL A 9 -7.58 25.31 -8.43
C VAL A 9 -6.86 25.89 -7.22
N VAL A 10 -6.29 25.03 -6.38
CA VAL A 10 -5.39 25.44 -5.31
C VAL A 10 -4.26 26.20 -6.00
N PRO A 11 -4.10 27.52 -5.75
CA PRO A 11 -3.04 28.27 -6.38
C PRO A 11 -1.71 27.59 -6.04
N ALA A 12 -0.93 27.27 -7.08
CA ALA A 12 0.40 26.72 -6.88
C ALA A 12 1.18 27.69 -5.96
N PRO A 13 1.88 27.17 -4.93
CA PRO A 13 2.62 28.03 -4.02
C PRO A 13 3.56 28.93 -4.82
N VAL A 14 3.67 30.18 -4.38
CA VAL A 14 4.60 31.17 -4.96
C VAL A 14 5.97 30.51 -5.04
N ARG A 15 6.47 30.30 -6.26
CA ARG A 15 7.78 29.70 -6.48
C ARG A 15 8.81 30.64 -5.88
N ALA A 16 9.70 30.10 -5.04
CA ALA A 16 10.83 30.88 -4.54
C ALA A 16 11.59 31.45 -5.74
N GLU A 17 11.92 32.74 -5.66
CA GLU A 17 12.68 33.42 -6.69
C GLU A 17 14.12 32.91 -6.63
N VAL A 18 14.44 31.97 -7.52
CA VAL A 18 15.73 31.29 -7.61
C VAL A 18 16.22 31.51 -9.02
N ASP A 19 17.50 31.86 -9.16
CA ASP A 19 18.15 31.91 -10.46
C ASP A 19 18.13 30.49 -11.08
N PRO A 20 17.44 30.29 -12.21
CA PRO A 20 17.30 28.97 -12.82
C PRO A 20 18.65 28.39 -13.30
N ASP A 21 19.65 29.24 -13.57
CA ASP A 21 20.95 28.80 -14.07
C ASP A 21 21.87 28.30 -12.94
N VAL A 22 21.64 28.77 -11.71
CA VAL A 22 22.45 28.43 -10.52
C VAL A 22 21.75 27.40 -9.62
N GLY A 23 20.43 27.46 -9.55
CA GLY A 23 19.63 26.62 -8.65
C GLY A 23 19.80 27.01 -7.17
N LEU A 24 19.38 26.11 -6.26
CA LEU A 24 19.51 26.33 -4.82
C LEU A 24 20.96 26.14 -4.35
N VAL A 25 21.46 27.07 -3.54
CA VAL A 25 22.77 26.87 -2.88
C VAL A 25 22.63 26.00 -1.61
N ALA A 26 23.74 25.49 -1.09
CA ALA A 26 23.71 24.59 0.06
C ALA A 26 23.02 25.20 1.30
N ALA A 27 23.16 26.51 1.53
CA ALA A 27 22.47 27.22 2.61
C ALA A 27 20.95 27.19 2.45
N ASP A 28 20.45 27.41 1.23
CA ASP A 28 19.03 27.37 0.88
C ASP A 28 18.42 25.99 1.10
N VAL A 29 19.18 24.94 0.80
CA VAL A 29 18.77 23.55 1.02
C VAL A 29 18.73 23.25 2.52
N ALA A 30 19.73 23.67 3.28
CA ALA A 30 19.78 23.46 4.72
C ALA A 30 18.61 24.14 5.45
N GLU A 31 18.25 25.36 5.06
CA GLU A 31 17.08 26.06 5.58
C GLU A 31 15.78 25.30 5.27
N ARG A 32 15.59 24.88 4.02
CA ARG A 32 14.40 24.12 3.62
C ARG A 32 14.29 22.77 4.32
N VAL A 33 15.42 22.09 4.57
CA VAL A 33 15.45 20.84 5.34
C VAL A 33 15.10 21.09 6.81
N ALA A 34 15.63 22.15 7.42
CA ALA A 34 15.29 22.52 8.79
C ALA A 34 13.80 22.86 8.95
N ASP A 35 13.21 23.50 7.94
CA ASP A 35 11.79 23.83 7.89
C ASP A 35 10.88 22.65 7.50
N GLY A 36 11.45 21.46 7.27
CA GLY A 36 10.69 20.29 6.83
C GLY A 36 10.11 20.40 5.41
N ARG A 37 10.51 21.42 4.63
CA ARG A 37 10.12 21.65 3.23
C ARG A 37 10.89 20.73 2.28
N THR A 38 10.94 19.44 2.63
CA THR A 38 11.56 18.39 1.82
C THR A 38 10.48 17.62 1.08
N ASN A 39 10.79 17.11 -0.12
CA ASN A 39 9.90 16.22 -0.87
C ASN A 39 9.94 14.77 -0.35
N ALA A 40 10.37 14.57 0.90
CA ALA A 40 10.44 13.25 1.50
C ALA A 40 9.01 12.76 1.78
N PHE A 41 8.49 11.94 0.87
CA PHE A 41 7.23 11.25 1.06
C PHE A 41 7.46 10.03 1.97
N ALA A 42 7.04 10.15 3.22
CA ALA A 42 6.82 8.96 4.04
C ALA A 42 5.46 8.39 3.63
N ALA A 43 5.47 7.24 2.96
CA ALA A 43 4.23 6.52 2.71
C ALA A 43 3.56 6.27 4.07
N ASP A 44 2.34 6.76 4.27
CA ASP A 44 1.50 6.32 5.37
C ASP A 44 1.28 4.82 5.19
N THR A 45 2.12 4.00 5.82
CA THR A 45 1.91 2.56 5.94
C THR A 45 0.74 2.37 6.91
N SER A 46 -0.45 2.70 6.45
CA SER A 46 -1.72 2.72 7.19
C SER A 46 -2.16 1.33 7.64
N ARG A 47 -1.36 0.29 7.40
CA ARG A 47 -1.70 -1.09 7.74
C ARG A 47 -0.50 -1.80 8.33
N SER A 48 -0.71 -2.39 9.49
CA SER A 48 0.17 -3.44 9.99
C SER A 48 0.28 -4.53 8.92
N VAL A 49 1.46 -5.15 8.79
CA VAL A 49 1.66 -6.33 7.95
C VAL A 49 0.57 -7.39 8.22
N ALA A 50 0.11 -7.50 9.47
CA ALA A 50 -1.01 -8.34 9.85
C ALA A 50 -2.34 -7.99 9.16
N ASN A 51 -2.65 -6.70 8.93
CA ASN A 51 -3.83 -6.29 8.17
C ASN A 51 -3.73 -6.67 6.69
N ILE A 52 -2.52 -6.64 6.11
CA ILE A 52 -2.27 -7.05 4.74
C ILE A 52 -2.44 -8.58 4.61
N ILE A 53 -1.84 -9.33 5.53
CA ILE A 53 -2.00 -10.79 5.59
C ILE A 53 -3.47 -11.16 5.77
N ARG A 54 -4.18 -10.50 6.69
CA ARG A 54 -5.61 -10.78 6.93
C ARG A 54 -6.46 -10.51 5.69
N ALA A 55 -6.23 -9.39 5.00
CA ALA A 55 -6.98 -9.03 3.81
C ALA A 55 -6.79 -10.02 2.65
N ASN A 56 -5.60 -10.60 2.52
CA ASN A 56 -5.27 -11.54 1.43
C ASN A 56 -5.56 -13.01 1.78
N VAL A 57 -5.40 -13.42 3.05
CA VAL A 57 -5.65 -14.79 3.50
C VAL A 57 -7.14 -15.05 3.71
N PHE A 58 -7.90 -14.09 4.24
CA PHE A 58 -9.36 -14.23 4.46
C PHE A 58 -10.17 -13.80 3.24
N THR A 59 -9.78 -14.24 2.04
CA THR A 59 -10.56 -14.07 0.82
C THR A 59 -11.53 -15.24 0.62
N LEU A 60 -12.61 -15.01 -0.13
CA LEU A 60 -13.61 -16.05 -0.44
C LEU A 60 -12.96 -17.28 -1.10
N PHE A 61 -12.02 -17.04 -2.01
CA PHE A 61 -11.28 -18.09 -2.70
C PHE A 61 -10.49 -18.98 -1.73
N ASN A 62 -9.69 -18.38 -0.84
CA ASN A 62 -8.94 -19.12 0.17
C ASN A 62 -9.87 -19.83 1.16
N GLY A 63 -11.01 -19.24 1.51
CA GLY A 63 -12.02 -19.87 2.35
C GLY A 63 -12.59 -21.16 1.75
N ILE A 64 -12.89 -21.17 0.44
CA ILE A 64 -13.38 -22.39 -0.26
C ILE A 64 -12.31 -23.47 -0.22
N ILE A 65 -11.04 -23.12 -0.42
CA ILE A 65 -9.95 -24.10 -0.45
C ILE A 65 -9.70 -24.69 0.94
N PHE A 66 -9.73 -23.86 1.99
CA PHE A 66 -9.70 -24.37 3.37
C PHE A 66 -10.88 -25.29 3.67
N ALA A 67 -12.09 -24.96 3.22
CA ALA A 67 -13.27 -25.79 3.43
C ALA A 67 -13.16 -27.13 2.70
N CYS A 68 -12.76 -27.13 1.43
CA CYS A 68 -12.52 -28.36 0.66
C CYS A 68 -11.42 -29.21 1.29
N PHE A 69 -10.30 -28.60 1.70
CA PHE A 69 -9.23 -29.29 2.42
C PHE A 69 -9.74 -29.94 3.71
N PHE A 70 -10.51 -29.21 4.51
CA PHE A 70 -11.07 -29.72 5.78
C PHE A 70 -12.02 -30.91 5.55
N VAL A 71 -12.89 -30.82 4.54
CA VAL A 71 -13.78 -31.93 4.15
C VAL A 71 -12.96 -33.16 3.74
N LEU A 72 -11.95 -32.99 2.89
CA LEU A 72 -11.08 -34.08 2.44
C LEU A 72 -10.23 -34.68 3.57
N PHE A 73 -9.80 -33.85 4.51
CA PHE A 73 -9.08 -34.27 5.71
C PHE A 73 -9.95 -35.20 6.58
N VAL A 74 -11.22 -34.82 6.80
CA VAL A 74 -12.19 -35.66 7.53
C VAL A 74 -12.46 -36.98 6.78
N LEU A 75 -12.46 -36.95 5.45
CA LEU A 75 -12.63 -38.14 4.60
C LEU A 75 -11.39 -39.04 4.52
N GLY A 76 -10.24 -38.64 5.08
CA GLY A 76 -8.99 -39.42 5.04
C GLY A 76 -8.33 -39.48 3.65
N ARG A 77 -8.73 -38.62 2.70
CA ARG A 77 -8.21 -38.57 1.32
C ARG A 77 -7.20 -37.42 1.13
N TRP A 78 -6.18 -37.41 1.99
CA TRP A 78 -5.13 -36.37 2.04
C TRP A 78 -4.33 -36.23 0.74
N GLN A 79 -4.27 -37.28 -0.07
CA GLN A 79 -3.59 -37.29 -1.38
C GLN A 79 -4.34 -36.46 -2.44
N ASP A 80 -5.67 -36.40 -2.39
CA ASP A 80 -6.47 -35.59 -3.32
C ASP A 80 -6.52 -34.12 -2.89
N ALA A 81 -6.27 -33.84 -1.60
CA ALA A 81 -6.26 -32.48 -1.05
C ALA A 81 -5.02 -31.65 -1.45
N LEU A 82 -3.93 -32.31 -1.86
CA LEU A 82 -2.68 -31.66 -2.29
C LEU A 82 -2.80 -30.88 -3.60
N PHE A 83 -3.84 -31.11 -4.42
CA PHE A 83 -4.15 -30.24 -5.56
C PHE A 83 -4.52 -28.80 -5.11
N GLY A 84 -4.88 -28.60 -3.83
CA GLY A 84 -5.09 -27.30 -3.21
C GLY A 84 -3.83 -26.43 -3.08
N LEU A 85 -2.63 -26.96 -3.36
CA LEU A 85 -1.39 -26.19 -3.41
C LEU A 85 -1.43 -25.06 -4.47
N ALA A 86 -2.25 -25.20 -5.51
CA ALA A 86 -2.51 -24.14 -6.48
C ALA A 86 -3.09 -22.86 -5.84
N ALA A 87 -3.77 -22.97 -4.69
CA ALA A 87 -4.26 -21.84 -3.89
C ALA A 87 -3.15 -21.07 -3.18
N PHE A 88 -2.17 -21.82 -2.69
CA PHE A 88 -1.03 -21.31 -1.95
C PHE A 88 -0.16 -20.43 -2.85
N ALA A 89 -0.02 -20.82 -4.12
CA ALA A 89 0.68 -20.02 -5.13
C ALA A 89 0.04 -18.63 -5.31
N ASN A 90 -1.29 -18.53 -5.30
CA ASN A 90 -1.98 -17.26 -5.52
C ASN A 90 -1.99 -16.37 -4.25
N SER A 91 -1.83 -16.95 -3.06
CA SER A 91 -1.68 -16.21 -1.79
C SER A 91 -0.25 -15.69 -1.55
N ILE A 92 0.75 -16.20 -2.28
CA ILE A 92 2.15 -15.75 -2.20
C ILE A 92 2.44 -14.60 -3.16
N ILE A 93 1.73 -14.55 -4.30
CA ILE A 93 1.98 -13.56 -5.36
C ILE A 93 1.17 -12.26 -5.15
N GLY A 94 0.12 -12.30 -4.31
CA GLY A 94 -0.64 -11.13 -3.88
C GLY A 94 0.18 -10.13 -3.08
#